data_AF-A0A5C3Q0R0-F1
#
_entry.id   AF-A0A5C3Q0R0-F1
#
_cell.length_a   1.000
_cell.length_b   1.000
_cell.length_c   1.000
_cell.angle_alpha   90.00
_cell.angle_beta   90.00
_cell.angle_gamma   90.00
#
_symmetry.space_group_name_H-M   'P 1'
#
loop_
_entity.id
_entity.type
_entity.pdbx_description
1 polymer ?
#
loop_
_entity_poly.entity_id
_entity_poly.type
_entity_poly.pdbx_seq_one_letter_code
_entity_poly.pdbx_strand_id
1 'polypeptide(L)'
;MFGGQQQQQQQQRPAGGMAQWQAHSDAVPCSNYLCPDTLVCVAQPSDCPCPDVQDVKCLIPDAQDQGASTVVCVRGQDGCGIVQRLAQKI
;
A
#
# COMPACT_ATOMS: atom_id res chain seq x y z
N MET A 1 39.80 -8.69 39.08
CA MET A 1 39.54 -8.86 37.64
C MET A 1 38.04 -8.77 37.41
N PHE A 2 37.51 -7.58 37.11
CA PHE A 2 36.09 -7.38 36.82
C PHE A 2 35.99 -6.69 35.46
N GLY A 3 35.96 -7.50 34.40
CA GLY A 3 35.68 -7.05 33.04
C GLY A 3 34.17 -6.94 32.86
N GLY A 4 33.63 -5.75 33.07
CA GLY A 4 32.27 -5.43 32.63
C GLY A 4 32.26 -5.30 31.11
N GLN A 5 31.73 -6.31 30.41
CA GLN A 5 31.27 -6.11 29.04
C GLN A 5 29.82 -5.64 29.08
N GLN A 6 29.68 -4.32 29.03
CA GLN A 6 28.50 -3.69 28.44
C GLN A 6 28.49 -4.04 26.96
N GLN A 7 27.73 -5.06 26.56
CA GLN A 7 27.33 -5.17 25.17
C GLN A 7 26.14 -4.25 24.92
N GLN A 8 26.43 -3.30 24.05
CA GLN A 8 25.58 -2.26 23.52
C GLN A 8 24.25 -2.81 23.01
N GLN A 9 23.21 -2.06 23.35
CA GLN A 9 22.02 -1.80 22.55
C GLN A 9 22.17 -2.18 21.07
N GLN A 10 21.41 -3.18 20.64
CA GLN A 10 20.58 -3.00 19.46
C GLN A 10 19.15 -3.19 19.90
N GLN A 11 18.51 -2.06 20.21
CA GLN A 11 17.06 -1.98 20.08
C GLN A 11 16.70 -2.53 18.72
N GLN A 12 16.07 -3.71 18.70
CA GLN A 12 15.23 -4.14 17.60
C GLN A 12 14.12 -3.10 17.47
N ARG A 13 14.43 -1.98 16.80
CA ARG A 13 13.39 -1.18 16.19
C ARG A 13 12.63 -2.15 15.29
N PRO A 14 11.30 -2.33 15.43
CA PRO A 14 10.57 -3.05 14.40
C PRO A 14 10.94 -2.37 13.09
N ALA A 15 11.42 -3.16 12.12
CA ALA A 15 11.79 -2.68 10.81
C ALA A 15 10.52 -2.20 10.11
N GLY A 16 10.03 -1.02 10.51
CA GLY A 16 8.73 -0.50 10.14
C GLY A 16 8.70 -0.11 8.67
N GLY A 17 7.61 -0.48 7.99
CA GLY A 17 7.25 -0.02 6.67
C GLY A 17 8.19 -0.48 5.56
N MET A 18 9.29 0.25 5.35
CA MET A 18 10.12 0.13 4.14
C MET A 18 10.94 -1.16 4.05
N ALA A 19 11.61 -1.56 5.13
CA ALA A 19 12.49 -2.73 5.13
C ALA A 19 11.68 -4.03 5.11
N GLN A 20 10.52 -4.03 5.78
CA GLN A 20 9.56 -5.12 5.69
C GLN A 20 8.96 -5.21 4.28
N TRP A 21 8.54 -4.09 3.69
CA TRP A 21 8.03 -4.07 2.31
C TRP A 21 9.07 -4.59 1.31
N GLN A 22 10.33 -4.16 1.40
CA GLN A 22 11.40 -4.62 0.52
C GLN A 22 11.57 -6.15 0.57
N ALA A 23 11.61 -6.73 1.78
CA ALA A 23 11.74 -8.18 1.93
C ALA A 23 10.54 -8.94 1.34
N HIS A 24 9.33 -8.39 1.45
CA HIS A 24 8.12 -9.00 0.90
C HIS A 24 8.01 -8.83 -0.62
N SER A 25 8.37 -7.67 -1.17
CA SER A 25 8.29 -7.42 -2.61
C SER A 25 9.33 -8.23 -3.38
N ASP A 26 10.56 -8.36 -2.85
CA ASP A 26 11.62 -9.18 -3.44
C ASP A 26 11.26 -10.68 -3.49
N ALA A 27 10.40 -11.14 -2.56
CA ALA A 27 9.95 -12.53 -2.50
C ALA A 27 8.84 -12.87 -3.52
N VAL A 28 8.20 -11.86 -4.14
CA VAL A 28 7.09 -12.05 -5.08
C VAL A 28 7.58 -11.84 -6.52
N PRO A 29 7.61 -12.88 -7.37
CA PRO A 29 7.97 -12.70 -8.77
C PRO A 29 6.85 -11.99 -9.53
N CYS A 30 7.04 -10.70 -9.81
CA CYS A 30 6.12 -9.87 -10.58
C CYS A 30 6.87 -9.03 -11.61
N SER A 31 6.50 -9.14 -12.88
CA SER A 31 7.08 -8.36 -13.98
C SER A 31 6.35 -7.04 -14.25
N ASN A 32 5.16 -6.90 -13.67
CA ASN A 32 4.24 -5.80 -13.93
C ASN A 32 4.11 -4.95 -12.66
N TYR A 33 2.89 -4.63 -12.24
CA TYR A 33 2.64 -3.86 -11.03
C TYR A 33 2.37 -4.77 -9.84
N LEU A 34 3.17 -4.64 -8.78
CA LEU A 34 2.95 -5.32 -7.52
C LEU A 34 2.16 -4.40 -6.57
N CYS A 35 0.96 -4.81 -6.19
CA CYS A 35 0.12 -4.04 -5.28
C CYS A 35 0.79 -3.94 -3.89
N PRO A 36 1.05 -2.74 -3.36
CA PRO A 36 1.83 -2.57 -2.13
C PRO A 36 1.13 -3.12 -0.88
N ASP A 37 -0.21 -3.10 -0.87
CA ASP A 37 -1.00 -3.49 0.31
C ASP A 37 -1.33 -5.00 0.32
N THR A 38 -1.45 -5.61 -0.85
CA THR A 38 -1.93 -7.00 -1.00
C THR A 38 -0.89 -7.95 -1.57
N LEU A 39 0.21 -7.43 -2.10
CA LEU A 39 1.28 -8.17 -2.79
C LEU A 39 0.78 -8.99 -4.00
N VAL A 40 -0.36 -8.59 -4.57
CA VAL A 40 -0.90 -9.19 -5.80
C VAL A 40 -0.20 -8.57 -7.01
N CYS A 41 0.27 -9.41 -7.93
CA CYS A 41 0.81 -8.95 -9.21
C CYS A 41 -0.34 -8.72 -10.21
N VAL A 42 -0.46 -7.50 -10.73
CA VAL A 42 -1.53 -7.08 -11.65
C VAL A 42 -0.97 -6.35 -12.87
N ALA A 43 -1.81 -6.12 -13.89
CA ALA A 43 -1.40 -5.44 -15.11
C ALA A 43 -1.23 -3.93 -14.88
N GLN A 44 -2.18 -3.30 -14.17
CA GLN A 44 -2.17 -1.85 -13.91
C GLN A 44 -2.53 -1.55 -12.45
N PRO A 45 -2.11 -0.39 -11.89
CA PRO A 45 -2.45 -0.02 -10.52
C PRO A 45 -3.96 -0.04 -10.21
N SER A 46 -4.81 0.31 -11.19
CA SER A 46 -6.28 0.28 -11.08
C SER A 46 -6.85 -1.12 -10.82
N ASP A 47 -6.08 -2.18 -11.12
CA ASP A 47 -6.51 -3.56 -10.96
C ASP A 47 -6.30 -4.08 -9.53
N CYS A 48 -5.55 -3.35 -8.69
CA CYS A 48 -5.28 -3.78 -7.33
C CYS A 48 -6.58 -4.01 -6.53
N PRO A 49 -6.69 -5.15 -5.82
CA PRO A 49 -7.83 -5.42 -4.95
C PRO A 49 -7.69 -4.65 -3.63
N CYS A 50 -8.81 -4.40 -2.98
CA CYS A 50 -8.80 -3.92 -1.60
C CYS A 50 -8.31 -5.02 -0.65
N PRO A 51 -7.50 -4.68 0.37
CA PRO A 51 -6.97 -5.66 1.31
C PRO A 51 -8.07 -6.28 2.19
N ASP A 52 -9.11 -5.52 2.53
CA ASP A 52 -10.28 -6.00 3.26
C ASP A 52 -11.42 -6.29 2.26
N VAL A 53 -11.98 -7.49 2.35
CA VAL A 53 -13.07 -7.97 1.49
C VAL A 53 -14.40 -7.23 1.70
N GLN A 54 -14.55 -6.52 2.83
CA GLN A 54 -15.72 -5.70 3.13
C GLN A 54 -15.62 -4.29 2.54
N ASP A 55 -14.44 -3.91 2.06
CA ASP A 55 -14.21 -2.59 1.48
C ASP A 55 -14.49 -2.61 -0.03
N VAL A 56 -15.01 -1.49 -0.51
CA VAL A 56 -15.34 -1.29 -1.93
C VAL A 56 -14.19 -0.54 -2.59
N LYS A 57 -13.79 -1.03 -3.77
CA LYS A 57 -12.77 -0.39 -4.61
C LYS A 57 -13.37 0.80 -5.37
N CYS A 58 -12.84 1.99 -5.11
CA CYS A 58 -13.17 3.21 -5.84
C CYS A 58 -12.01 3.59 -6.78
N LEU A 59 -12.33 3.88 -8.03
CA LEU A 59 -11.38 4.45 -8.98
C LEU A 59 -11.56 5.97 -9.02
N ILE A 60 -10.49 6.69 -8.70
CA ILE A 60 -10.42 8.14 -8.77
C ILE A 60 -9.62 8.47 -10.04
N PRO A 61 -10.28 8.99 -11.08
CA PRO A 61 -9.60 9.33 -12.32
C PRO A 61 -8.63 10.48 -12.07
N ASP A 62 -7.41 10.35 -12.55
CA ASP A 62 -6.43 11.42 -12.48
C ASP A 62 -6.74 12.47 -13.54
N ALA A 63 -6.68 13.75 -13.18
CA ALA A 63 -7.09 14.84 -14.07
C ALA A 63 -6.21 14.98 -15.32
N GLN A 64 -4.98 14.44 -15.29
CA GLN A 64 -3.97 14.61 -16.33
C GLN A 64 -3.89 13.42 -17.29
N ASP A 65 -4.32 12.22 -16.88
CA ASP A 65 -4.21 11.01 -17.68
C ASP A 65 -5.53 10.24 -17.67
N GLN A 66 -6.23 10.23 -18.82
CA GLN A 66 -7.55 9.59 -18.96
C GLN A 66 -7.54 8.05 -18.80
N GLY A 67 -6.36 7.45 -18.65
CA GLY A 67 -6.17 6.03 -18.36
C GLY A 67 -5.55 5.74 -16.99
N ALA A 68 -5.10 6.76 -16.25
CA ALA A 68 -4.58 6.59 -14.90
C ALA A 68 -5.71 6.79 -13.88
N SER A 69 -5.77 5.89 -12.92
CA SER A 69 -6.75 5.98 -11.83
C SER A 69 -6.09 5.58 -10.52
N THR A 70 -6.24 6.44 -9.53
CA THR A 70 -5.89 6.14 -8.16
C THR A 70 -6.94 5.22 -7.54
N VAL A 71 -6.51 4.12 -6.94
CA VAL A 71 -7.40 3.19 -6.21
C VAL A 71 -7.55 3.66 -4.77
N VAL A 72 -8.79 3.78 -4.31
CA VAL A 72 -9.11 4.05 -2.90
C VAL A 72 -10.11 3.01 -2.40
N CYS A 73 -9.79 2.38 -1.28
CA CYS A 73 -10.68 1.42 -0.62
C CYS A 73 -11.50 2.12 0.46
N VAL A 74 -12.81 1.93 0.43
CA VAL A 74 -13.73 2.58 1.37
C VAL A 74 -14.69 1.58 1.99
N ARG A 75 -15.10 1.86 3.23
CA ARG A 75 -16.13 1.09 3.91
C ARG A 75 -17.50 1.73 3.74
N GLY A 76 -18.50 0.91 3.40
CA GLY A 76 -19.88 1.35 3.22
C GLY A 76 -20.19 1.83 1.80
N GLN A 77 -21.49 1.89 1.48
CA GLN A 77 -21.99 2.06 0.10
C GLN A 77 -21.76 3.46 -0.48
N ASP A 78 -21.73 4.50 0.37
CA ASP A 78 -21.60 5.89 -0.08
C ASP A 78 -20.15 6.40 -0.15
N GLY A 79 -19.18 5.57 0.25
CA GLY A 79 -17.78 5.97 0.39
C GLY A 79 -17.17 6.49 -0.90
N CYS A 80 -17.40 5.82 -2.03
CA CYS A 80 -16.82 6.23 -3.32
C CYS A 80 -17.33 7.60 -3.76
N GLY A 81 -18.62 7.88 -3.56
CA GLY A 81 -19.19 9.19 -3.90
C GLY A 81 -18.61 10.33 -3.07
N ILE A 82 -18.28 10.08 -1.80
CA ILE A 82 -17.60 11.08 -0.95
C ILE A 82 -16.19 11.33 -1.47
N VAL A 83 -15.40 10.28 -1.73
CA VAL A 83 -14.01 10.41 -2.19
C VAL A 83 -13.95 11.11 -3.55
N GLN A 84 -14.81 10.75 -4.50
CA GLN A 84 -14.86 11.39 -5.81
C GLN A 84 -15.17 12.89 -5.70
N ARG A 85 -16.12 13.27 -4.83
CA ARG A 85 -16.42 14.70 -4.58
C ARG A 85 -15.27 15.44 -3.93
N LEU A 86 -14.47 14.79 -3.09
CA LEU A 86 -13.25 15.38 -2.53
C LEU A 86 -12.19 15.56 -3.62
N ALA A 87 -11.99 14.55 -4.45
CA ALA A 87 -11.00 14.56 -5.53
C ALA A 87 -11.25 15.64 -6.59
N GLN A 88 -12.50 16.07 -6.78
CA GLN A 88 -12.85 17.16 -7.69
C GLN A 88 -12.62 18.57 -7.12
N LYS A 89 -12.29 18.69 -5.83
CA LYS A 89 -12.12 19.99 -5.15
C LYS A 89 -10.65 20.41 -4.98
N ILE A 90 -9.73 19.54 -5.33
CA ILE A 90 -8.27 19.76 -5.32
C ILE A 90 -7.83 20.19 -6.71
#